data_AF-A0A7V3IUZ4-F1
#
_entry.id   AF-A0A7V3IUZ4-F1
#
_cell.length_a   1.000
_cell.length_b   1.000
_cell.length_c   1.000
_cell.angle_alpha   90.00
_cell.angle_beta   90.00
_cell.angle_gamma   90.00
#
_symmetry.space_group_name_H-M   'P 1'
#
loop_
_entity.id
_entity.type
_entity.pdbx_description
1 polymer ?
#
loop_
_entity_poly.entity_id
_entity_poly.type
_entity_poly.pdbx_seq_one_letter_code
_entity_poly.pdbx_strand_id
1 'polypeptide(L)'
;MKFIEVKNYNDITADPDQKKFILIYKKGTPNSDCAYDALAEVKDGKVFTVDVNHVRDVHQHFGVNSVPSLVVYDNGKVENIIKGCHTPNYFDQIIHEKKIASGNGQSGQTQKRVVVYSTPTCPYCNKLKDYLNKHGIKYTDINVATNQQAAMEMVRKSGQRGVPQTDINGQMIIGFDVPRISRLLNIPTE
;
A
#
# COMPACT_ATOMS: atom_id res chain seq x y z
N MET A 1 9.65 7.15 21.94
CA MET A 1 10.57 7.06 20.79
C MET A 1 12.01 7.32 21.21
N LYS A 2 12.99 6.61 20.63
CA LYS A 2 14.42 6.98 20.72
C LYS A 2 14.90 7.50 19.37
N PHE A 3 15.35 8.75 19.33
CA PHE A 3 15.98 9.34 18.15
C PHE A 3 17.49 9.09 18.16
N ILE A 4 18.04 8.66 17.02
CA ILE A 4 19.48 8.49 16.80
C ILE A 4 19.91 9.42 15.69
N GLU A 5 20.66 10.44 16.04
CA GLU A 5 21.22 11.37 15.07
C GLU A 5 22.28 10.65 14.22
N VAL A 6 22.08 10.70 12.91
CA VAL A 6 22.99 10.14 11.91
C VAL A 6 23.90 11.23 11.39
N LYS A 7 25.20 10.96 11.34
CA LYS A 7 26.19 11.90 10.80
C LYS A 7 26.61 11.54 9.37
N ASN A 8 26.51 10.27 9.00
CA ASN A 8 26.90 9.78 7.68
C ASN A 8 26.12 8.49 7.30
N TYR A 9 26.18 8.10 6.02
CA TYR A 9 25.45 6.93 5.52
C TYR A 9 25.83 5.60 6.19
N ASN A 10 27.08 5.45 6.64
CA ASN A 10 27.56 4.20 7.24
C ASN A 10 26.91 3.94 8.62
N ASP A 11 26.51 4.99 9.35
CA ASP A 11 25.79 4.85 10.62
C ASP A 11 24.45 4.12 10.45
N ILE A 12 23.88 4.17 9.24
CA ILE A 12 22.62 3.51 8.89
C ILE A 12 22.87 2.10 8.34
N THR A 13 23.95 1.89 7.57
CA THR A 13 24.19 0.63 6.86
C THR A 13 25.06 -0.37 7.62
N ALA A 14 25.60 -0.02 8.78
CA ALA A 14 26.43 -0.90 9.60
C ALA A 14 25.74 -2.23 10.02
N ASP A 15 24.41 -2.32 9.95
CA ASP A 15 23.63 -3.52 10.31
C ASP A 15 22.51 -3.78 9.28
N PRO A 16 22.78 -4.40 8.12
CA PRO A 16 21.83 -4.48 7.01
C PRO A 16 20.58 -5.33 7.30
N ASP A 17 20.66 -6.27 8.25
CA ASP A 17 19.58 -7.22 8.58
C ASP A 17 18.58 -6.63 9.60
N GLN A 18 18.88 -5.46 10.17
CA GLN A 18 17.99 -4.73 11.03
C GLN A 18 17.17 -3.72 10.23
N LYS A 19 15.84 -3.85 10.30
CA LYS A 19 14.90 -2.82 9.85
C LYS A 19 15.13 -1.51 10.60
N LYS A 20 15.22 -0.40 9.85
CA LYS A 20 15.44 0.96 10.34
C LYS A 20 14.41 1.91 9.78
N PHE A 21 14.00 2.84 10.62
CA PHE A 21 13.18 3.99 10.24
C PHE A 21 14.06 5.23 10.26
N ILE A 22 14.18 5.93 9.14
CA ILE A 22 15.10 7.07 8.98
C ILE A 22 14.29 8.30 8.60
N LEU A 23 14.13 9.24 9.53
CA LEU A 23 13.53 10.54 9.28
C LEU A 23 14.57 11.48 8.67
N ILE A 24 14.38 11.83 7.41
CA ILE A 24 15.13 12.88 6.72
C ILE A 24 14.29 14.15 6.78
N TYR A 25 14.83 15.21 7.37
CA TYR A 25 14.07 16.42 7.67
C TYR A 25 14.96 17.65 7.56
N LYS A 26 14.34 18.84 7.50
CA LYS A 26 15.04 20.13 7.57
C LYS A 26 14.54 20.90 8.78
N LYS A 27 15.36 20.98 9.83
CA LYS A 27 14.99 21.68 11.06
C LYS A 27 14.61 23.14 10.78
N GLY A 28 13.56 23.62 11.44
CA GLY A 28 13.06 24.99 11.30
C GLY A 28 12.15 25.19 10.09
N THR A 29 11.62 24.11 9.51
CA THR A 29 10.57 24.18 8.50
C THR A 29 9.29 23.56 9.06
N PRO A 30 8.13 24.23 8.94
CA PRO A 30 6.89 23.78 9.59
C PRO A 30 6.52 22.33 9.28
N ASN A 31 6.70 21.90 8.03
CA ASN A 31 6.40 20.53 7.62
C ASN A 31 7.34 19.52 8.30
N SER A 32 8.64 19.84 8.40
CA SER A 32 9.63 18.95 9.01
C SER A 32 9.48 18.89 10.52
N ASP A 33 9.23 20.03 11.16
CA ASP A 33 9.03 20.12 12.60
C ASP A 33 7.76 19.33 12.99
N CYS A 34 6.68 19.48 12.22
CA CYS A 34 5.45 18.68 12.35
C CYS A 34 5.72 17.17 12.29
N ALA A 35 6.52 16.69 11.34
CA ALA A 35 6.83 15.26 11.22
C ALA A 35 7.70 14.76 12.38
N TYR A 36 8.65 15.58 12.82
CA TYR A 36 9.52 15.27 13.97
C TYR A 36 8.71 15.16 15.27
N ASP A 37 7.85 16.13 15.54
CA ASP A 37 7.01 16.19 16.73
C ASP A 37 6.04 15.01 16.77
N ALA A 38 5.42 14.69 15.64
CA ALA A 38 4.52 13.54 15.53
C ALA A 38 5.23 12.21 15.82
N LEU A 39 6.48 12.05 15.38
CA LEU A 39 7.29 10.87 15.71
C LEU A 39 7.74 10.85 17.18
N ALA A 40 7.91 12.00 17.81
CA ALA A 40 8.29 12.10 19.22
C ALA A 40 7.17 11.61 20.15
N GLU A 41 5.91 11.77 19.73
CA GLU A 41 4.73 11.28 20.45
C GLU A 41 4.53 9.76 20.36
N VAL A 42 5.20 9.07 19.43
CA VAL A 42 5.11 7.60 19.30
C VAL A 42 5.81 6.91 20.46
N LYS A 43 5.08 6.02 21.14
CA LYS A 43 5.60 5.22 22.26
C LYS A 43 6.45 4.10 21.72
N ASP A 44 7.66 3.92 22.27
CA ASP A 44 8.58 2.83 21.93
C ASP A 44 9.01 2.79 20.45
N GLY A 45 10.24 2.31 20.20
CA GLY A 45 10.82 2.30 18.85
C GLY A 45 12.02 3.22 18.70
N LYS A 46 12.70 3.07 17.57
CA LYS A 46 13.98 3.68 17.25
C LYS A 46 13.92 4.29 15.85
N VAL A 47 14.13 5.60 15.77
CA VAL A 47 14.14 6.36 14.52
C VAL A 47 15.50 7.04 14.38
N PHE A 48 16.13 6.83 13.24
CA PHE A 48 17.34 7.53 12.84
C PHE A 48 16.95 8.89 12.26
N THR A 49 17.65 9.96 12.61
CA THR A 49 17.33 11.31 12.14
C THR A 49 18.48 11.87 11.32
N VAL A 50 18.14 12.47 10.19
CA VAL A 50 19.07 13.12 9.26
C VAL A 50 18.56 14.54 9.03
N ASP A 51 19.21 15.52 9.65
CA ASP A 51 18.95 16.94 9.36
C ASP A 51 19.76 17.37 8.15
N VAL A 52 19.08 17.68 7.04
CA VAL A 52 19.73 18.08 5.78
C VAL A 52 20.50 19.40 5.88
N ASN A 53 20.27 20.19 6.93
CA ASN A 53 21.09 21.38 7.20
C ASN A 53 22.53 21.00 7.59
N HIS A 54 22.72 19.84 8.23
CA HIS A 54 24.00 19.36 8.76
C HIS A 54 24.59 18.21 7.94
N VAL A 55 23.74 17.37 7.32
CA VAL A 55 24.13 16.18 6.56
C VAL A 55 23.53 16.22 5.16
N ARG A 56 24.35 16.56 4.15
CA ARG A 56 23.87 16.96 2.81
C ARG A 56 23.79 15.85 1.77
N ASP A 57 24.36 14.68 2.01
CA ASP A 57 24.54 13.63 1.00
C ASP A 57 23.68 12.38 1.28
N VAL A 58 23.40 12.10 2.55
CA VAL A 58 22.66 10.89 2.98
C VAL A 58 21.30 10.74 2.31
N HIS A 59 20.57 11.83 2.05
CA HIS A 59 19.24 11.77 1.42
C HIS A 59 19.26 11.26 -0.02
N GLN A 60 20.36 11.47 -0.75
CA GLN A 60 20.50 11.02 -2.14
C GLN A 60 20.66 9.51 -2.22
N HIS A 61 21.37 8.90 -1.27
CA HIS A 61 21.52 7.44 -1.18
C HIS A 61 20.20 6.69 -0.98
N PHE A 62 19.19 7.36 -0.40
CA PHE A 62 17.86 6.80 -0.19
C PHE A 62 16.83 7.23 -1.26
N GLY A 63 17.24 7.98 -2.29
CA GLY A 63 16.33 8.46 -3.34
C GLY A 63 15.29 9.48 -2.83
N VAL A 64 15.60 10.21 -1.76
CA VAL A 64 14.70 11.21 -1.18
C VAL A 64 14.93 12.58 -1.83
N ASN A 65 13.92 13.08 -2.54
CA ASN A 65 13.96 14.37 -3.25
C ASN A 65 13.21 15.50 -2.52
N SER A 66 12.54 15.19 -1.40
CA SER A 66 11.71 16.15 -0.66
C SER A 66 11.75 15.82 0.83
N VAL A 67 11.90 16.85 1.66
CA VAL A 67 11.81 16.74 3.13
C VAL A 67 10.50 17.36 3.64
N PRO A 68 9.92 16.84 4.74
CA PRO A 68 10.36 15.64 5.46
C PRO A 68 10.01 14.34 4.75
N SER A 69 10.82 13.31 4.95
CA SER A 69 10.53 11.93 4.51
C SER A 69 10.99 10.91 5.55
N LEU A 70 10.11 9.98 5.92
CA LEU A 70 10.46 8.81 6.73
C LEU A 70 10.73 7.62 5.80
N VAL A 71 11.99 7.19 5.74
CA VAL A 71 12.46 6.06 4.95
C VAL A 71 12.38 4.79 5.80
N VAL A 72 11.76 3.76 5.26
CA VAL A 72 11.78 2.40 5.81
C VAL A 72 12.88 1.64 5.07
N TYR A 73 13.95 1.33 5.78
CA TYR A 73 15.11 0.61 5.26
C TYR A 73 15.20 -0.76 5.91
N ASP A 74 15.25 -1.81 5.11
CA ASP A 74 15.26 -3.19 5.60
C ASP A 74 16.06 -4.07 4.65
N ASN A 75 16.74 -5.09 5.18
CA ASN A 75 17.55 -6.03 4.40
C ASN A 75 18.46 -5.34 3.35
N GLY A 76 19.12 -4.26 3.74
CA GLY A 76 20.03 -3.51 2.86
C GLY A 76 19.37 -2.68 1.74
N LYS A 77 18.04 -2.50 1.74
CA LYS A 77 17.32 -1.74 0.71
C LYS A 77 16.23 -0.84 1.28
N VAL A 78 15.83 0.15 0.49
CA VAL A 78 14.66 1.00 0.79
C VAL A 78 13.39 0.24 0.44
N GLU A 79 12.59 -0.09 1.44
CA GLU A 79 11.28 -0.73 1.26
C GLU A 79 10.18 0.29 0.99
N ASN A 80 10.22 1.44 1.66
CA ASN A 80 9.20 2.47 1.54
C ASN A 80 9.73 3.87 1.90
N ILE A 81 9.10 4.91 1.35
CA ILE A 81 9.38 6.32 1.66
C ILE A 81 8.04 7.03 1.92
N ILE A 82 7.79 7.37 3.18
CA ILE A 82 6.63 8.15 3.61
C ILE A 82 7.01 9.63 3.56
N LYS A 83 6.34 10.39 2.69
CA LYS A 83 6.64 11.81 2.48
C LYS A 83 5.70 12.70 3.27
N GLY A 84 6.22 13.82 3.78
CA GLY A 84 5.44 14.86 4.44
C GLY A 84 5.20 14.62 5.93
N CYS A 85 4.45 15.54 6.54
CA CYS A 85 3.99 15.40 7.91
C CYS A 85 2.76 14.50 7.97
N HIS A 86 2.73 13.60 8.95
CA HIS A 86 1.60 12.72 9.25
C HIS A 86 1.33 12.73 10.76
N THR A 87 0.24 12.10 11.18
CA THR A 87 -0.15 12.04 12.59
C THR A 87 0.73 11.08 13.40
N PRO A 88 0.86 11.27 14.73
CA PRO A 88 1.57 10.33 15.60
C PRO A 88 1.05 8.89 15.45
N ASN A 89 -0.27 8.72 15.39
CA ASN A 89 -0.89 7.40 15.24
C ASN A 89 -0.52 6.74 13.92
N TYR A 90 -0.39 7.51 12.83
CA TYR A 90 0.06 6.98 11.55
C TYR A 90 1.50 6.44 11.64
N PHE A 91 2.39 7.19 12.31
CA PHE A 91 3.76 6.73 12.54
C PHE A 91 3.84 5.54 13.50
N ASP A 92 3.01 5.48 14.55
CA ASP A 92 2.93 4.33 15.48
C ASP A 92 2.61 3.03 14.74
N GLN A 93 1.63 3.07 13.83
CA GLN A 93 1.24 1.93 13.01
C GLN A 93 2.38 1.42 12.12
N ILE A 94 3.18 2.34 11.57
CA ILE A 94 4.32 2.01 10.71
C ILE A 94 5.49 1.43 11.52
N ILE A 95 5.82 2.06 12.65
CA ILE A 95 7.02 1.72 13.44
C ILE A 95 6.86 0.39 14.17
N HIS A 96 5.66 0.12 14.70
CA HIS A 96 5.40 -1.11 15.45
C HIS A 96 4.97 -2.29 14.60
N GLU A 97 4.96 -2.13 13.27
CA GLU A 97 4.47 -3.13 12.32
C GLU A 97 3.17 -3.80 12.78
N LYS A 98 2.32 -3.06 13.51
CA LYS A 98 1.03 -3.58 13.96
C LYS A 98 0.35 -3.92 12.66
N LYS A 99 0.23 -5.23 12.36
CA LYS A 99 -0.52 -5.74 11.23
C LYS A 99 -1.77 -4.89 11.20
N ILE A 100 -1.96 -4.18 10.09
CA ILE A 100 -3.17 -3.42 9.84
C ILE A 100 -4.29 -4.46 9.72
N ALA A 101 -4.72 -4.97 10.86
CA ALA A 101 -5.94 -5.69 11.07
C ALA A 101 -6.99 -4.59 11.15
N SER A 102 -7.56 -4.30 9.98
CA SER A 102 -8.86 -3.68 9.77
C SER A 102 -9.21 -2.47 10.65
N GLY A 103 -9.18 -1.28 10.04
CA GLY A 103 -9.87 -0.11 10.58
C GLY A 103 -9.57 1.18 9.83
N ASN A 104 -10.19 1.34 8.65
CA ASN A 104 -10.44 2.62 7.96
C ASN A 104 -9.24 3.48 7.48
N GLY A 105 -8.93 3.34 6.18
CA GLY A 105 -8.80 4.47 5.26
C GLY A 105 -7.48 5.26 5.23
N GLN A 106 -6.48 4.81 4.46
CA GLN A 106 -6.10 5.36 3.14
C GLN A 106 -4.69 4.88 2.71
N SER A 107 -4.72 3.89 1.80
CA SER A 107 -3.94 3.80 0.54
C SER A 107 -2.45 4.19 0.52
N GLY A 108 -1.62 3.16 0.68
CA GLY A 108 -0.30 3.04 0.04
C GLY A 108 -0.11 1.74 -0.77
N GLN A 109 -1.16 0.92 -0.94
CA GLN A 109 -1.19 -0.16 -1.92
C GLN A 109 -2.21 0.17 -3.00
N THR A 110 -1.75 0.32 -4.24
CA THR A 110 -2.63 0.46 -5.39
C THR A 110 -3.51 -0.78 -5.45
N GLN A 111 -4.79 -0.61 -5.15
CA GLN A 111 -5.76 -1.68 -5.24
C GLN A 111 -5.68 -2.30 -6.64
N LYS A 112 -5.55 -3.63 -6.72
CA LYS A 112 -5.52 -4.35 -8.00
C LYS A 112 -6.77 -3.97 -8.80
N ARG A 113 -6.62 -3.77 -10.12
CA ARG A 113 -7.73 -3.51 -11.02
C ARG A 113 -8.61 -4.74 -11.04
N VAL A 114 -9.86 -4.59 -10.63
CA VAL A 114 -10.87 -5.65 -10.67
C VAL A 114 -11.99 -5.18 -11.59
N VAL A 115 -12.27 -5.94 -12.64
CA VAL A 115 -13.43 -5.74 -13.51
C VAL A 115 -14.30 -6.99 -13.42
N VAL A 116 -15.56 -6.81 -13.07
CA VAL A 116 -16.56 -7.86 -12.97
C VAL A 116 -17.48 -7.74 -14.17
N TYR A 117 -17.50 -8.77 -15.02
CA TYR A 117 -18.47 -8.91 -16.09
C TYR A 117 -19.69 -9.65 -15.56
N SER A 118 -20.84 -8.98 -15.58
CA SER A 118 -22.06 -9.48 -14.95
C SER A 118 -23.30 -9.29 -15.82
N THR A 119 -24.41 -9.89 -15.38
CA THR A 119 -25.76 -9.60 -15.87
C THR A 119 -26.71 -9.39 -14.69
N PRO A 120 -27.79 -8.60 -14.84
CA PRO A 120 -28.69 -8.26 -13.72
C PRO A 120 -29.40 -9.48 -13.11
N THR A 121 -29.65 -10.51 -13.92
CA THR A 121 -30.43 -11.69 -13.52
C THR A 121 -29.57 -12.85 -13.00
N CYS A 122 -28.24 -12.71 -12.99
CA CYS A 122 -27.37 -13.81 -12.59
C CYS A 122 -27.13 -13.81 -11.06
N PRO A 123 -27.57 -14.86 -10.33
CA PRO A 123 -27.40 -14.92 -8.88
C PRO A 123 -25.93 -15.06 -8.46
N TYR A 124 -25.10 -15.74 -9.27
CA TYR A 124 -23.67 -15.89 -8.99
C TYR A 124 -22.89 -14.59 -9.20
N CYS A 125 -23.35 -13.72 -10.10
CA CYS A 125 -22.79 -12.37 -10.23
C CYS A 125 -23.00 -11.55 -8.95
N ASN A 126 -24.18 -11.65 -8.34
CA ASN A 126 -24.47 -10.96 -7.08
C ASN A 126 -23.61 -11.52 -5.94
N LYS A 127 -23.50 -12.86 -5.82
CA LYS A 127 -22.60 -13.50 -4.84
C LYS A 127 -21.15 -13.03 -4.97
N LEU A 128 -20.64 -12.92 -6.20
CA LEU A 128 -19.29 -12.40 -6.46
C LEU A 128 -19.15 -10.94 -6.00
N LYS A 129 -20.10 -10.09 -6.35
CA LYS A 129 -20.11 -8.67 -5.95
C LYS A 129 -20.18 -8.51 -4.44
N ASP A 130 -21.04 -9.29 -3.78
CA ASP A 130 -21.18 -9.29 -2.32
C ASP A 130 -19.90 -9.74 -1.64
N TYR A 131 -19.24 -10.77 -2.18
CA TYR A 131 -17.94 -11.23 -1.70
C TYR A 131 -16.90 -10.11 -1.79
N LEU A 132 -16.78 -9.45 -2.95
CA LEU A 132 -15.85 -8.33 -3.12
C LEU A 132 -16.18 -7.14 -2.21
N ASN A 133 -17.46 -6.81 -2.06
CA ASN A 133 -17.96 -5.75 -1.17
C ASN A 133 -17.63 -6.05 0.30
N LYS A 134 -17.86 -7.30 0.75
CA LYS A 134 -17.54 -7.75 2.11
C LYS A 134 -16.06 -7.57 2.45
N HIS A 135 -15.19 -7.78 1.47
CA HIS A 135 -13.75 -7.59 1.62
C HIS A 135 -13.26 -6.17 1.26
N GLY A 136 -14.16 -5.22 1.03
CA GLY A 136 -13.81 -3.82 0.75
C GLY A 136 -13.08 -3.61 -0.58
N ILE A 137 -13.19 -4.54 -1.52
CA ILE A 137 -12.53 -4.47 -2.82
C ILE A 137 -13.38 -3.65 -3.78
N LYS A 138 -12.84 -2.52 -4.28
CA LYS A 138 -13.50 -1.76 -5.36
C LYS A 138 -13.36 -2.51 -6.67
N TYR A 139 -14.42 -2.52 -7.48
CA TYR A 139 -14.38 -3.12 -8.80
C TYR A 139 -15.21 -2.29 -9.79
N THR A 140 -14.93 -2.45 -11.08
CA THR A 140 -15.78 -1.95 -12.14
C THR A 140 -16.77 -3.05 -12.51
N ASP A 141 -18.05 -2.80 -12.32
CA ASP A 141 -19.11 -3.70 -12.78
C ASP A 141 -19.48 -3.36 -14.23
N ILE A 142 -19.38 -4.34 -15.12
CA ILE A 142 -19.76 -4.21 -16.53
C ILE A 142 -20.91 -5.16 -16.81
N ASN A 143 -22.08 -4.58 -17.04
CA ASN A 143 -23.24 -5.34 -17.50
C ASN A 143 -23.07 -5.71 -18.98
N VAL A 144 -22.74 -6.97 -19.25
CA VAL A 144 -22.55 -7.47 -20.62
C VAL A 144 -23.86 -7.71 -21.37
N ALA A 145 -25.02 -7.70 -20.68
CA ALA A 145 -26.33 -7.80 -21.33
C ALA A 145 -26.69 -6.50 -22.09
N THR A 146 -26.20 -5.36 -21.63
CA THR A 146 -26.46 -4.05 -22.26
C THR A 146 -25.24 -3.49 -23.00
N ASN A 147 -24.06 -4.09 -22.82
CA ASN A 147 -22.82 -3.68 -23.49
C ASN A 147 -22.23 -4.83 -24.33
N GLN A 148 -22.62 -4.88 -25.60
CA GLN A 148 -22.21 -5.94 -26.53
C GLN A 148 -20.71 -5.91 -26.84
N GLN A 149 -20.08 -4.72 -26.84
CA GLN A 149 -18.63 -4.60 -27.04
C GLN A 149 -17.86 -5.24 -25.88
N ALA A 150 -18.28 -4.97 -24.63
CA ALA A 150 -17.70 -5.59 -23.46
C ALA A 150 -17.92 -7.10 -23.43
N ALA A 151 -19.07 -7.59 -23.89
CA ALA A 151 -19.34 -9.02 -24.02
C ALA A 151 -18.35 -9.69 -25.00
N MET A 152 -18.06 -9.06 -26.14
CA MET A 152 -17.06 -9.55 -27.09
C MET A 152 -15.64 -9.51 -26.51
N GLU A 153 -15.28 -8.44 -25.81
CA GLU A 153 -13.96 -8.33 -25.16
C GLU A 153 -13.77 -9.41 -24.09
N MET A 154 -14.80 -9.65 -23.27
CA MET A 154 -14.83 -10.70 -22.26
C MET A 154 -14.56 -12.07 -22.90
N VAL A 155 -15.31 -12.42 -23.96
CA VAL A 155 -15.13 -13.68 -24.69
C VAL A 155 -13.74 -13.77 -25.32
N ARG A 156 -13.23 -12.67 -25.88
CA ARG A 156 -11.89 -12.64 -26.48
C ARG A 156 -10.79 -12.90 -25.45
N LYS A 157 -10.95 -12.40 -24.22
CA LYS A 157 -9.97 -12.57 -23.13
C LYS A 157 -10.03 -13.94 -22.48
N SER A 158 -11.24 -14.48 -22.24
CA SER A 158 -11.42 -15.73 -21.48
C SER A 158 -11.71 -16.97 -22.32
N GLY A 159 -12.06 -16.79 -23.60
CA GLY A 159 -12.61 -17.83 -24.45
C GLY A 159 -14.03 -18.28 -24.09
N GLN A 160 -14.68 -17.62 -23.11
CA GLN A 160 -15.95 -18.07 -22.53
C GLN A 160 -17.01 -16.97 -22.59
N ARG A 161 -18.27 -17.38 -22.83
CA ARG A 161 -19.45 -16.49 -22.90
C ARG A 161 -20.20 -16.34 -21.58
N GLY A 162 -20.07 -17.30 -20.66
CA GLY A 162 -20.84 -17.33 -19.42
C GLY A 162 -20.37 -16.28 -18.42
N VAL A 163 -21.30 -15.75 -17.63
CA VAL A 163 -21.03 -14.88 -16.46
C VAL A 163 -21.27 -15.65 -15.16
N PRO A 164 -20.69 -15.26 -14.02
CA PRO A 164 -19.74 -14.15 -13.84
C PRO A 164 -18.36 -14.42 -14.43
N GLN A 165 -17.64 -13.37 -14.84
CA GLN A 165 -16.20 -13.43 -15.08
C GLN A 165 -15.52 -12.22 -14.45
N THR A 166 -14.33 -12.42 -13.93
CA THR A 166 -13.56 -11.37 -13.26
C THR A 166 -12.20 -11.23 -13.90
N ASP A 167 -11.86 -10.02 -14.34
CA ASP A 167 -10.51 -9.64 -14.76
C ASP A 167 -9.81 -8.99 -13.56
N ILE A 168 -8.75 -9.64 -13.05
CA ILE A 168 -7.92 -9.11 -11.97
C ILE A 168 -6.52 -8.85 -12.54
N ASN A 169 -6.18 -7.58 -12.77
CA ASN A 169 -4.91 -7.15 -13.39
C ASN A 169 -4.55 -7.92 -14.68
N GLY A 170 -5.53 -8.20 -15.54
CA GLY A 170 -5.35 -8.94 -16.79
C GLY A 170 -5.52 -10.46 -16.66
N GLN A 171 -5.68 -10.98 -15.44
CA GLN A 171 -5.96 -12.39 -15.21
C GLN A 171 -7.46 -12.65 -15.16
N MET A 172 -7.96 -13.37 -16.17
CA MET A 172 -9.36 -13.78 -16.22
C MET A 172 -9.64 -14.96 -15.28
N ILE A 173 -10.72 -14.82 -14.53
CA ILE A 173 -11.33 -15.86 -13.69
C ILE A 173 -12.74 -16.10 -14.21
N ILE A 174 -13.08 -17.37 -14.40
CA ILE A 174 -14.39 -17.78 -14.92
C ILE A 174 -15.22 -18.28 -13.74
N GLY A 175 -16.44 -17.76 -13.59
CA GLY A 175 -17.33 -18.12 -12.50
C GLY A 175 -16.97 -17.48 -11.17
N PHE A 176 -17.56 -18.02 -10.10
CA PHE A 176 -17.32 -17.59 -8.73
C PHE A 176 -16.31 -18.53 -8.04
N ASP A 177 -15.03 -18.39 -8.42
CA ASP A 177 -13.92 -19.16 -7.86
C ASP A 177 -13.28 -18.40 -6.69
N VAL A 178 -13.84 -18.59 -5.49
CA VAL A 178 -13.38 -17.92 -4.26
C VAL A 178 -11.87 -18.16 -4.03
N PRO A 179 -11.35 -19.40 -3.99
CA PRO A 179 -9.92 -19.62 -3.73
C PRO A 179 -9.00 -18.84 -4.67
N ARG A 180 -9.34 -18.78 -5.96
CA ARG A 180 -8.54 -18.05 -6.96
C ARG A 180 -8.68 -16.54 -6.81
N ILE A 181 -9.90 -16.03 -6.63
CA ILE A 181 -10.16 -14.60 -6.38
C ILE A 181 -9.41 -14.15 -5.12
N SER A 182 -9.51 -14.91 -4.04
CA SER A 182 -8.88 -14.57 -2.76
C SER A 182 -7.37 -14.51 -2.87
N ARG A 183 -6.77 -15.50 -3.54
CA ARG A 183 -5.33 -15.53 -3.83
C ARG A 183 -4.89 -14.33 -4.67
N LEU A 184 -5.63 -14.00 -5.72
CA LEU A 184 -5.27 -12.88 -6.59
C LEU A 184 -5.48 -11.53 -5.95
N LEU A 185 -6.37 -11.42 -4.96
CA LEU A 185 -6.64 -10.17 -4.23
C LEU A 185 -5.95 -10.09 -2.87
N ASN A 186 -5.21 -11.12 -2.46
CA ASN A 186 -4.59 -11.23 -1.14
C ASN A 186 -5.60 -11.04 0.02
N ILE A 187 -6.79 -11.60 -0.13
CA ILE A 187 -7.84 -11.57 0.91
C ILE A 187 -8.00 -12.97 1.53
N PRO A 188 -8.40 -13.07 2.82
CA PRO A 188 -8.62 -14.36 3.46
C PRO A 188 -9.80 -15.12 2.82
N THR A 189 -9.61 -16.42 2.65
CA THR A 189 -10.69 -17.38 2.33
C THR A 189 -11.39 -17.74 3.62
N GLU A 190 -12.69 -17.46 3.72
CA GLU A 190 -13.56 -17.94 4.80
C GLU A 190 -14.21 -19.28 4.44
#